data_AF-A0AAV3UAT7-F1
#
_entry.id   AF-A0AAV3UAT7-F1
#
_cell.length_a   1.000
_cell.length_b   1.000
_cell.length_c   1.000
_cell.angle_alpha   90.00
_cell.angle_beta   90.00
_cell.angle_gamma   90.00
#
_symmetry.space_group_name_H-M   'P 1'
#
loop_
_entity.id
_entity.type
_entity.pdbx_description
1 polymer ?
#
loop_
_entity_poly.entity_id
_entity_poly.type
_entity_poly.pdbx_seq_one_letter_code
_entity_poly.pdbx_strand_id
1 'polypeptide(L)'
;MLTPYIKNVTVANGTIDGDKSAVAYVTLANPSIQTYSSKLFVHTLGTEGSFYPVSIRPGGTRTIKVELLDDDGQEIAGEARLYSGNLTESDGGLDQMGFVGTAGEQTETWNESFEPVRPTWMDNHYEYKNKTYAPSFGEKLSGGYEIGGIPIAYLVLSLFGIFVVVRRFR
;
A
#
# COMPACT_ATOMS: atom_id res chain seq x y z
N MET A 1 0.28 8.99 -22.31
CA MET A 1 -1.13 9.37 -22.06
C MET A 1 -1.35 9.25 -20.57
N LEU A 2 -1.98 10.23 -19.90
CA LEU A 2 -2.25 10.09 -18.46
C LEU A 2 -3.38 9.07 -18.26
N THR A 3 -3.24 8.20 -17.27
CA THR A 3 -4.22 7.18 -16.91
C THR A 3 -4.91 7.53 -15.59
N PRO A 4 -6.09 6.94 -15.31
CA PRO A 4 -6.67 7.04 -13.98
C PRO A 4 -5.74 6.49 -12.90
N TYR A 5 -5.79 7.09 -11.71
CA TYR A 5 -4.92 6.73 -10.58
C TYR A 5 -5.64 6.92 -9.25
N ILE A 6 -5.08 6.34 -8.19
CA ILE A 6 -5.53 6.48 -6.80
C ILE A 6 -4.89 7.75 -6.25
N LYS A 7 -5.72 8.75 -5.97
CA LYS A 7 -5.26 10.04 -5.46
C LYS A 7 -5.00 10.00 -3.96
N ASN A 8 -5.82 9.28 -3.21
CA ASN A 8 -5.70 9.15 -1.76
C ASN A 8 -6.53 7.97 -1.23
N VAL A 9 -6.14 7.44 -0.07
CA VAL A 9 -6.92 6.54 0.76
C VAL A 9 -7.05 7.14 2.16
N THR A 10 -8.21 7.02 2.78
CA THR A 10 -8.42 7.47 4.16
C THR A 10 -9.25 6.45 4.92
N VAL A 11 -8.70 5.93 6.01
CA VAL A 11 -9.40 5.06 6.96
C VAL A 11 -10.22 5.94 7.90
N ALA A 12 -11.49 5.58 8.10
CA ALA A 12 -12.43 6.36 8.88
C ALA A 12 -13.45 5.49 9.59
N ASN A 13 -14.11 6.07 10.59
CA ASN A 13 -15.26 5.46 11.24
C ASN A 13 -16.44 5.47 10.27
N GLY A 14 -17.16 4.35 10.20
CA GLY A 14 -18.33 4.19 9.35
C GLY A 14 -19.30 3.17 9.91
N THR A 15 -20.18 2.71 9.03
CA THR A 15 -21.13 1.64 9.32
C THR A 15 -21.22 0.66 8.17
N ILE A 16 -21.42 -0.62 8.50
CA ILE A 16 -21.73 -1.73 7.60
C ILE A 16 -23.01 -2.36 8.13
N ASP A 17 -24.04 -2.46 7.30
CA ASP A 17 -25.37 -2.98 7.69
C ASP A 17 -26.00 -2.34 8.95
N GLY A 18 -25.59 -1.11 9.28
CA GLY A 18 -26.07 -0.37 10.45
C GLY A 18 -25.22 -0.51 11.70
N ASP A 19 -24.30 -1.47 11.74
CA ASP A 19 -23.34 -1.65 12.81
C ASP A 19 -22.09 -0.79 12.58
N LYS A 20 -21.46 -0.35 13.66
CA LYS A 20 -20.20 0.41 13.58
C LYS A 20 -19.11 -0.47 12.99
N SER A 21 -18.36 0.08 12.03
CA SER A 21 -17.19 -0.57 11.46
C SER A 21 -16.20 0.46 10.93
N ALA A 22 -14.98 0.00 10.62
CA ALA A 22 -14.05 0.77 9.83
C ALA A 22 -14.46 0.80 8.34
N VAL A 23 -14.13 1.91 7.67
CA VAL A 23 -14.32 2.07 6.22
C VAL A 23 -13.10 2.77 5.62
N ALA A 24 -12.80 2.49 4.35
CA ALA A 24 -11.81 3.23 3.58
C ALA A 24 -12.51 4.12 2.55
N TYR A 25 -12.15 5.40 2.51
CA TYR A 25 -12.52 6.31 1.43
C TYR A 25 -11.39 6.37 0.41
N VAL A 26 -11.57 5.66 -0.71
CA VAL A 26 -10.60 5.66 -1.80
C VAL A 26 -10.98 6.72 -2.82
N THR A 27 -10.14 7.75 -2.97
CA THR A 27 -10.34 8.82 -3.93
C THR A 27 -9.55 8.54 -5.19
N LEU A 28 -10.24 8.50 -6.32
CA LEU A 28 -9.70 8.21 -7.63
C LEU A 28 -9.77 9.46 -8.51
N ALA A 29 -8.82 9.61 -9.42
CA ALA A 29 -8.78 10.71 -10.37
C ALA A 29 -8.57 10.19 -11.80
N ASN A 30 -9.22 10.81 -12.78
CA ASN A 30 -8.99 10.55 -14.19
C ASN A 30 -8.52 11.83 -14.90
N PRO A 31 -7.20 12.06 -14.98
CA PRO A 31 -6.64 13.23 -15.65
C PRO A 31 -6.68 13.13 -17.19
N SER A 32 -7.13 12.00 -17.74
CA SER A 32 -7.17 11.79 -19.19
C SER A 32 -8.37 12.48 -19.85
N ILE A 33 -8.36 12.51 -21.18
CA ILE A 33 -9.50 12.95 -22.00
C ILE A 33 -10.53 11.83 -22.26
N GLN A 34 -10.26 10.59 -21.85
CA GLN A 34 -11.10 9.43 -22.11
C GLN A 34 -11.73 8.90 -20.82
N THR A 35 -12.89 8.24 -20.92
CA THR A 35 -13.44 7.49 -19.79
C THR A 35 -12.86 6.09 -19.81
N TYR A 36 -12.34 5.63 -18.68
CA TYR A 36 -11.87 4.25 -18.52
C TYR A 36 -12.92 3.46 -17.74
N SER A 37 -13.26 2.28 -18.25
CA SER A 37 -13.99 1.28 -17.47
C SER A 37 -12.98 0.60 -16.55
N SER A 38 -12.90 1.08 -15.31
CA SER A 38 -11.95 0.57 -14.32
C SER A 38 -12.67 -0.15 -13.18
N LYS A 39 -11.87 -0.79 -12.35
CA LYS A 39 -12.30 -1.56 -11.19
C LYS A 39 -11.35 -1.23 -10.05
N LEU A 40 -11.90 -1.12 -8.85
CA LEU A 40 -11.16 -0.95 -7.62
C LEU A 40 -11.23 -2.26 -6.84
N PHE A 41 -10.08 -2.77 -6.44
CA PHE A 41 -9.95 -3.89 -5.53
C PHE A 41 -9.20 -3.43 -4.28
N VAL A 42 -9.79 -3.61 -3.10
CA VAL A 42 -9.18 -3.23 -1.83
C VAL A 42 -9.06 -4.45 -0.94
N HIS A 43 -7.89 -4.68 -0.36
CA HIS A 43 -7.63 -5.82 0.49
C HIS A 43 -6.93 -5.36 1.77
N THR A 44 -7.33 -5.92 2.90
CA THR A 44 -6.69 -5.72 4.22
C THR A 44 -6.50 -7.08 4.90
N LEU A 45 -6.07 -7.11 6.17
CA LEU A 45 -6.04 -8.35 6.95
C LEU A 45 -7.45 -8.85 7.30
N GLY A 46 -8.37 -7.96 7.70
CA GLY A 46 -9.74 -8.33 8.04
C GLY A 46 -10.67 -8.47 6.81
N THR A 47 -10.34 -7.78 5.72
CA THR A 47 -11.13 -7.76 4.49
C THR A 47 -10.47 -8.60 3.41
N GLU A 48 -11.01 -9.78 3.14
CA GLU A 48 -10.61 -10.71 2.06
C GLU A 48 -10.99 -10.19 0.66
N GLY A 49 -10.61 -8.96 0.34
CA GLY A 49 -10.82 -8.35 -0.97
C GLY A 49 -12.25 -7.85 -1.24
N SER A 50 -12.41 -6.53 -1.27
CA SER A 50 -13.63 -5.85 -1.71
C SER A 50 -13.47 -5.31 -3.13
N PHE A 51 -14.49 -5.54 -3.97
CA PHE A 51 -14.48 -5.18 -5.39
C PHE A 51 -15.55 -4.15 -5.75
N TYR A 52 -15.16 -3.09 -6.47
CA TYR A 52 -16.07 -2.04 -6.93
C TYR A 52 -15.85 -1.73 -8.42
N PRO A 53 -16.89 -1.81 -9.28
CA PRO A 53 -16.80 -1.27 -10.62
C PRO A 53 -16.75 0.27 -10.55
N VAL A 54 -15.82 0.87 -11.30
CA VAL A 54 -15.61 2.31 -11.30
C VAL A 54 -15.58 2.87 -12.72
N SER A 55 -16.25 3.99 -12.89
CA SER A 55 -16.09 4.85 -14.05
C SER A 55 -15.95 6.28 -13.57
N ILE A 56 -14.89 6.95 -14.02
CA ILE A 56 -14.53 8.32 -13.65
C ILE A 56 -14.50 9.12 -14.94
N ARG A 57 -15.27 10.21 -14.99
CA ARG A 57 -15.32 11.09 -16.17
C ARG A 57 -13.95 11.74 -16.44
N PRO A 58 -13.63 12.10 -17.69
CA PRO A 58 -12.44 12.86 -18.03
C PRO A 58 -12.28 14.11 -17.18
N GLY A 59 -11.09 14.36 -16.65
CA GLY A 59 -10.76 15.46 -15.74
C GLY A 59 -11.42 15.39 -14.35
N GLY A 60 -12.15 14.31 -14.05
CA GLY A 60 -12.94 14.18 -12.82
C GLY A 60 -12.23 13.44 -11.70
N THR A 61 -12.83 13.53 -10.50
CA THR A 61 -12.50 12.70 -9.34
C THR A 61 -13.74 11.98 -8.84
N ARG A 62 -13.54 10.85 -8.15
CA ARG A 62 -14.61 10.09 -7.49
C ARG A 62 -14.08 9.44 -6.23
N THR A 63 -14.81 9.56 -5.13
CA THR A 63 -14.50 8.87 -3.88
C THR A 63 -15.45 7.69 -3.71
N ILE A 64 -14.89 6.53 -3.37
CA ILE A 64 -15.63 5.30 -3.11
C ILE A 64 -15.48 4.97 -1.63
N LYS A 65 -16.62 4.78 -0.95
CA LYS A 65 -16.64 4.19 0.39
C LYS A 65 -16.48 2.69 0.23
N VAL A 66 -15.42 2.15 0.83
CA VAL A 66 -15.11 0.73 0.88
C VAL A 66 -15.35 0.25 2.29
N GLU A 67 -16.18 -0.75 2.41
CA GLU A 67 -16.45 -1.43 3.67
C GLU A 67 -15.26 -2.32 4.04
N LEU A 68 -14.76 -2.13 5.26
CA LEU A 68 -13.68 -2.92 5.82
C LEU A 68 -14.26 -3.78 6.94
N LEU A 69 -13.96 -5.08 6.88
CA LEU A 69 -14.35 -6.06 7.89
C LEU A 69 -13.33 -6.15 9.04
N ASP A 70 -12.36 -5.22 9.07
CA ASP A 70 -11.46 -5.00 10.17
C ASP A 70 -12.21 -4.36 11.36
N ASP A 71 -11.97 -4.86 12.57
CA ASP A 71 -12.49 -4.32 13.83
C ASP A 71 -12.28 -2.79 13.96
N ASP A 72 -13.25 -2.12 14.58
CA ASP A 72 -13.17 -0.69 14.88
C ASP A 72 -12.05 -0.36 15.89
N GLY A 73 -11.41 0.80 15.71
CA GLY A 73 -10.38 1.31 16.62
C GLY A 73 -9.01 0.63 16.52
N GLN A 74 -8.81 -0.33 15.60
CA GLN A 74 -7.49 -0.89 15.34
C GLN A 74 -6.77 -0.17 14.20
N GLU A 75 -5.45 -0.31 14.16
CA GLU A 75 -4.65 0.09 13.00
C GLU A 75 -4.93 -0.87 11.85
N ILE A 76 -5.33 -0.32 10.69
CA ILE A 76 -5.68 -1.10 9.50
C ILE A 76 -4.63 -0.87 8.43
N ALA A 77 -3.92 -1.94 8.08
CA ALA A 77 -3.01 -2.00 6.95
C ALA A 77 -3.69 -2.67 5.75
N GLY A 78 -3.49 -2.11 4.56
CA GLY A 78 -4.04 -2.67 3.35
C GLY A 78 -3.48 -2.07 2.08
N GLU A 79 -4.10 -2.43 0.98
CA GLU A 79 -3.75 -1.96 -0.34
C GLU A 79 -4.99 -1.77 -1.22
N ALA A 80 -4.93 -0.77 -2.08
CA ALA A 80 -5.93 -0.48 -3.10
C ALA A 80 -5.31 -0.64 -4.48
N ARG A 81 -5.97 -1.40 -5.35
CA ARG A 81 -5.57 -1.65 -6.73
C ARG A 81 -6.61 -1.11 -7.69
N LEU A 82 -6.19 -0.22 -8.58
CA LEU A 82 -6.99 0.28 -9.69
C LEU A 82 -6.53 -0.42 -10.98
N TYR A 83 -7.48 -0.95 -11.74
CA TYR A 83 -7.18 -1.69 -12.96
C TYR A 83 -8.30 -1.54 -13.99
N SER A 84 -7.98 -1.65 -15.28
CA SER A 84 -8.98 -1.63 -16.38
C SER A 84 -9.02 -2.93 -17.18
N GLY A 85 -7.97 -3.75 -17.11
CA GLY A 85 -7.88 -5.05 -17.77
C GLY A 85 -8.17 -6.22 -16.83
N ASN A 86 -7.32 -7.24 -16.92
CA ASN A 86 -7.35 -8.42 -16.07
C ASN A 86 -6.49 -8.18 -14.81
N LEU A 87 -7.05 -8.40 -13.61
CA LEU A 87 -6.34 -8.23 -12.33
C LEU A 87 -5.16 -9.21 -12.18
N THR A 88 -5.22 -10.34 -12.89
CA THR A 88 -4.18 -11.38 -12.86
C THR A 88 -3.03 -11.10 -13.83
N GLU A 89 -3.06 -9.99 -14.57
CA GLU A 89 -2.06 -9.63 -15.57
C GLU A 89 -1.50 -8.23 -15.28
N SER A 90 -0.20 -8.03 -15.50
CA SER A 90 0.50 -6.78 -15.16
C SER A 90 0.08 -5.59 -16.01
N ASP A 91 -0.28 -5.83 -17.27
CA ASP A 91 -0.76 -4.82 -18.21
C ASP A 91 -2.23 -4.43 -17.97
N GLY A 92 -2.95 -5.18 -17.14
CA GLY A 92 -4.30 -4.84 -16.70
C GLY A 92 -4.35 -3.74 -15.64
N GLY A 93 -3.24 -3.53 -14.93
CA GLY A 93 -3.10 -2.58 -13.84
C GLY A 93 -3.00 -1.13 -14.28
N LEU A 94 -3.62 -0.23 -13.51
CA LEU A 94 -3.50 1.21 -13.69
C LEU A 94 -2.68 1.85 -12.56
N ASP A 95 -2.96 1.45 -11.32
CA ASP A 95 -2.29 2.00 -10.14
C ASP A 95 -2.44 1.08 -8.92
N GLN A 96 -1.53 1.19 -7.97
CA GLN A 96 -1.59 0.50 -6.67
C GLN A 96 -1.08 1.42 -5.57
N MET A 97 -1.81 1.45 -4.45
CA MET A 97 -1.47 2.26 -3.29
C MET A 97 -1.60 1.42 -2.02
N GLY A 98 -0.52 1.33 -1.25
CA GLY A 98 -0.55 0.81 0.11
C GLY A 98 -1.03 1.89 1.08
N PHE A 99 -1.67 1.47 2.16
CA PHE A 99 -2.13 2.39 3.20
C PHE A 99 -2.08 1.77 4.60
N VAL A 100 -1.93 2.66 5.58
CA VAL A 100 -2.25 2.40 6.99
C VAL A 100 -3.00 3.54 7.60
N GLY A 101 -4.00 3.21 8.42
CA GLY A 101 -4.48 4.17 9.39
C GLY A 101 -5.38 3.55 10.43
N THR A 102 -5.60 4.30 11.49
CA THR A 102 -6.64 4.05 12.48
C THR A 102 -7.82 4.97 12.18
N ALA A 103 -9.03 4.46 12.35
CA ALA A 103 -10.25 5.22 12.08
C ALA A 103 -10.35 6.49 12.96
N GLY A 104 -10.44 7.66 12.33
CA GLY A 104 -10.47 8.95 13.02
C GLY A 104 -9.10 9.57 13.27
N GLU A 105 -8.03 8.88 12.89
CA GLU A 105 -6.65 9.39 12.89
C GLU A 105 -6.16 9.66 11.46
N GLN A 106 -4.89 10.06 11.34
CA GLN A 106 -4.27 10.25 10.03
C GLN A 106 -4.03 8.89 9.35
N THR A 107 -4.28 8.84 8.04
CA THR A 107 -3.91 7.69 7.20
C THR A 107 -2.62 8.01 6.44
N GLU A 108 -1.64 7.12 6.53
CA GLU A 108 -0.44 7.15 5.70
C GLU A 108 -0.66 6.32 4.43
N THR A 109 -0.12 6.80 3.31
CA THR A 109 -0.24 6.14 2.01
C THR A 109 1.09 6.17 1.27
N TRP A 110 1.35 5.14 0.47
CA TRP A 110 2.50 5.09 -0.41
C TRP A 110 2.14 4.43 -1.74
N ASN A 111 2.77 4.90 -2.81
CA ASN A 111 2.59 4.29 -4.13
C ASN A 111 3.36 2.97 -4.18
N GLU A 112 2.73 1.97 -4.78
CA GLU A 112 3.36 0.69 -5.06
C GLU A 112 3.36 0.41 -6.56
N SER A 113 4.29 -0.42 -7.01
CA SER A 113 4.18 -0.98 -8.35
C SER A 113 3.00 -1.94 -8.38
N PHE A 114 2.20 -1.89 -9.44
CA PHE A 114 1.07 -2.80 -9.58
C PHE A 114 1.56 -4.26 -9.62
N GLU A 115 1.10 -5.05 -8.66
CA GLU A 115 1.36 -6.49 -8.58
C GLU A 115 0.09 -7.25 -9.01
N PRO A 116 0.17 -8.10 -10.05
CA PRO A 116 -0.95 -8.95 -10.45
C PRO A 116 -1.33 -9.91 -9.34
N VAL A 117 -2.63 -10.03 -9.06
CA VAL A 117 -3.13 -10.89 -7.99
C VAL A 117 -4.29 -11.75 -8.46
N ARG A 118 -4.39 -12.94 -7.85
CA ARG A 118 -5.56 -13.79 -8.02
C ARG A 118 -6.69 -13.29 -7.12
N PRO A 119 -7.85 -12.91 -7.68
CA PRO A 119 -8.96 -12.41 -6.89
C PRO A 119 -9.56 -13.50 -6.00
N THR A 120 -10.32 -13.07 -4.99
CA THR A 120 -10.82 -13.93 -3.90
C THR A 120 -11.85 -14.98 -4.31
N TRP A 121 -12.42 -14.89 -5.52
CA TRP A 121 -13.29 -15.92 -6.09
C TRP A 121 -12.54 -17.04 -6.84
N MET A 122 -11.19 -17.04 -6.84
CA MET A 122 -10.38 -18.10 -7.45
C MET A 122 -9.73 -19.01 -6.40
N ASP A 123 -9.47 -20.26 -6.76
CA ASP A 123 -8.66 -21.18 -5.95
C ASP A 123 -7.21 -20.65 -5.82
N ASN A 124 -6.63 -20.79 -4.62
CA ASN A 124 -5.34 -20.19 -4.26
C ASN A 124 -5.31 -18.68 -4.58
N HIS A 125 -6.32 -17.96 -4.10
CA HIS A 125 -6.39 -16.51 -4.25
C HIS A 125 -5.27 -15.82 -3.48
N TYR A 126 -5.04 -14.57 -3.84
CA TYR A 126 -4.12 -13.72 -3.12
C TYR A 126 -4.64 -13.42 -1.72
N GLU A 127 -3.81 -13.66 -0.72
CA GLU A 127 -4.02 -13.19 0.63
C GLU A 127 -3.10 -12.00 0.89
N TYR A 128 -3.68 -10.90 1.35
CA TYR A 128 -2.88 -9.80 1.85
C TYR A 128 -2.11 -10.27 3.09
N LYS A 129 -0.80 -10.22 2.99
CA LYS A 129 0.09 -10.40 4.13
C LYS A 129 0.62 -9.01 4.44
N ASN A 130 0.36 -8.53 5.65
CA ASN A 130 0.85 -7.25 6.14
C ASN A 130 2.34 -7.13 5.80
N LYS A 131 2.66 -6.39 4.72
CA LYS A 131 4.02 -6.13 4.31
C LYS A 131 4.48 -5.04 5.29
N THR A 132 5.06 -5.47 6.41
CA THR A 132 5.60 -4.60 7.46
C THR A 132 6.18 -3.33 6.85
N TYR A 133 5.47 -2.20 7.02
CA TYR A 133 5.61 -0.88 6.39
C TYR A 133 6.93 -0.62 5.63
N ALA A 134 6.83 -0.32 4.33
CA ALA A 134 7.91 -0.12 3.35
C ALA A 134 9.35 0.11 3.92
N PRO A 135 10.37 -0.67 3.52
CA PRO A 135 11.68 -0.63 4.15
C PRO A 135 12.33 0.76 3.96
N SER A 136 12.76 1.36 5.07
CA SER A 136 13.65 2.51 5.01
C SER A 136 14.94 2.09 4.28
N PHE A 137 15.48 2.97 3.45
CA PHE A 137 16.65 2.72 2.59
C PHE A 137 17.92 2.25 3.37
N GLY A 138 17.93 2.33 4.71
CA GLY A 138 19.01 1.90 5.59
C GLY A 138 19.12 0.40 5.86
N GLU A 139 18.03 -0.37 5.84
CA GLU A 139 18.06 -1.80 6.23
C GLU A 139 18.58 -2.75 5.14
N LYS A 140 18.57 -2.34 3.87
CA LYS A 140 19.13 -3.15 2.76
C LYS A 140 20.65 -3.36 2.85
N LEU A 141 21.36 -2.60 3.69
CA LEU A 141 22.83 -2.67 3.78
C LEU A 141 23.34 -3.41 5.04
N SER A 142 22.52 -3.57 6.08
CA SER A 142 22.93 -4.28 7.30
C SER A 142 22.08 -5.52 7.48
N GLY A 143 22.63 -6.69 7.15
CA GLY A 143 21.96 -7.99 7.30
C GLY A 143 21.67 -8.38 8.75
N GLY A 144 20.67 -7.73 9.36
CA GLY A 144 19.88 -8.24 10.49
C GLY A 144 20.62 -8.49 11.81
N TYR A 145 21.79 -7.92 12.05
CA TYR A 145 22.44 -7.99 13.36
C TYR A 145 22.58 -6.60 13.98
N GLU A 146 21.87 -6.39 15.08
CA GLU A 146 22.02 -5.24 15.98
C GLU A 146 22.61 -5.72 17.31
N ILE A 147 23.64 -5.03 17.80
CA ILE A 147 24.15 -5.20 19.17
C ILE A 147 23.98 -3.84 19.85
N GLY A 148 23.03 -3.74 20.80
CA GLY A 148 22.89 -2.57 21.65
C GLY A 148 22.43 -1.27 20.96
N GLY A 149 21.60 -1.36 19.91
CA GLY A 149 20.98 -0.18 19.27
C GLY A 149 21.90 0.62 18.34
N ILE A 150 23.05 0.06 17.95
CA ILE A 150 23.93 0.65 16.94
C ILE A 150 24.02 -0.32 15.74
N PRO A 151 23.72 0.12 14.51
CA PRO A 151 23.84 -0.72 13.33
C PRO A 151 25.30 -1.16 13.12
N ILE A 152 25.56 -2.47 12.95
CA ILE A 152 26.92 -3.02 12.81
C ILE A 152 27.68 -2.44 11.61
N ALA A 153 26.98 -1.95 10.58
CA ALA A 153 27.60 -1.26 9.46
C ALA A 153 28.49 -0.08 9.92
N TYR A 154 28.10 0.63 10.97
CA TYR A 154 28.90 1.70 11.57
C TYR A 154 30.13 1.18 12.34
N LEU A 155 30.04 0.00 12.95
CA LEU A 155 31.19 -0.64 13.61
C LEU A 155 32.23 -1.14 12.60
N VAL A 156 31.82 -1.65 11.44
CA VAL A 156 32.75 -2.11 10.40
C VAL A 156 33.45 -0.93 9.72
N LEU A 157 32.72 0.15 9.41
CA LEU A 157 33.30 1.37 8.85
C LEU A 157 34.27 2.06 9.82
N SER A 158 33.95 2.10 11.12
CA SER A 158 34.84 2.69 12.12
C SER A 158 36.11 1.86 12.34
N LEU A 159 36.03 0.53 12.34
CA LEU A 159 37.21 -0.35 12.41
C LEU A 159 38.10 -0.25 11.16
N PHE A 160 37.51 -0.17 9.96
CA PHE A 160 38.28 0.05 8.73
C PHE A 160 38.94 1.43 8.69
N GLY A 161 38.24 2.48 9.15
CA GLY A 161 38.79 3.84 9.27
C GLY A 161 39.99 3.90 10.22
N ILE A 162 39.89 3.28 11.39
CA ILE A 162 40.99 3.22 12.36
C ILE A 162 42.18 2.44 11.79
N PHE A 163 41.94 1.30 11.12
CA PHE A 163 43.02 0.51 10.53
C PHE A 163 43.77 1.24 9.40
N VAL A 164 43.05 1.97 8.53
CA VAL A 164 43.68 2.76 7.45
C VAL A 164 44.49 3.93 8.01
N VAL A 165 44.00 4.60 9.06
CA VAL A 165 44.74 5.69 9.72
C VAL A 165 46.01 5.16 10.41
N VAL A 166 45.90 4.07 11.18
CA VAL A 166 47.06 3.47 11.88
C VAL A 166 48.13 2.98 10.89
N ARG A 167 47.74 2.48 9.71
CA ARG A 167 48.69 2.02 8.68
C ARG A 167 49.37 3.16 7.93
N ARG A 168 48.81 4.38 7.95
CA ARG A 168 49.40 5.55 7.28
C ARG A 168 50.41 6.30 8.17
N PHE A 169 50.37 6.07 9.48
CA PHE A 169 51.27 6.67 10.47
C PHE A 169 52.35 5.71 11.00
N ARG A 170 52.59 4.59 10.31
CA ARG A 170 53.64 3.62 10.65
C ARG A 170 54.64 3.45 9.50
#